data_AF-A0A1H2EEE8-F1
#
_entry.id   AF-A0A1H2EEE8-F1
#
_cell.length_a   1.000
_cell.length_b   1.000
_cell.length_c   1.000
_cell.angle_alpha   90.00
_cell.angle_beta   90.00
_cell.angle_gamma   90.00
#
_symmetry.space_group_name_H-M   'P 1'
#
loop_
_entity.id
_entity.type
_entity.pdbx_description
1 polymer ?
#
loop_
_entity_poly.entity_id
_entity_poly.type
_entity_poly.pdbx_seq_one_letter_code
_entity_poly.pdbx_strand_id
1 'polypeptide(L)'
;MTAFRSRYLKQSGRPARPSSVLASPAAAILLHARFGPLVLLDAGPIRAEARKKYKQARDRFAELQRLAARFHQEDKPKYEQWLQANFGPLVAELRSARAEVNRLRDLIFEVETRTWLNSQSSAAAYRDILERELKRRAEEQAKEGEKDPDEPEPEPEEAEASAGDGDEEGQSSSGGRRGPKLPAEKEARLKSAYRALVRRLHPDHNAEVTPLMRERWHAAQHAYQAGDLELLESIETLCLGDEEDETALLKGQDIPVSHILDRAARLGTSIHRQTQKVMHLKKDPGWAFSTFVDSEERLDRLHRHTAKTLPNQIQHARAEVADLEAKVAQWQHDAERFYPGFKEAHGKETTGRKEKEPKPKKAPAHPEAEEPKGKKSAKPKPKTAPATAKAKPETAAKAKSKTAR
;
A
#
# COMPACT_ATOMS: atom_id res chain seq x y z
N MET A 1 -29.29 42.87 30.57
CA MET A 1 -29.34 44.14 29.82
C MET A 1 -28.60 43.87 28.53
N THR A 2 -29.23 43.63 27.38
CA THR A 2 -30.19 44.48 26.66
C THR A 2 -31.05 43.58 25.78
N ALA A 3 -32.37 43.77 25.85
CA ALA A 3 -33.36 43.02 25.08
C ALA A 3 -33.57 43.67 23.71
N PHE A 4 -33.57 42.87 22.64
CA PHE A 4 -34.07 43.29 21.33
C PHE A 4 -35.28 42.44 20.94
N ARG A 5 -36.46 42.99 21.24
CA ARG A 5 -37.74 42.55 20.68
C ARG A 5 -37.84 43.10 19.27
N SER A 6 -38.01 42.24 18.27
CA SER A 6 -38.57 42.64 16.98
C SER A 6 -39.80 41.80 16.69
N ARG A 7 -40.96 42.41 16.96
CA ARG A 7 -42.25 42.06 16.36
C ARG A 7 -42.26 42.76 15.01
N TYR A 8 -42.58 42.08 13.91
CA TYR A 8 -43.38 42.71 12.86
C TYR A 8 -44.02 41.66 11.93
N LEU A 9 -45.32 41.89 11.73
CA LEU A 9 -46.14 41.65 10.55
C LEU A 9 -46.46 40.20 10.08
N LYS A 10 -47.60 39.73 10.64
CA LYS A 10 -48.62 38.94 9.95
C LYS A 10 -48.99 39.59 8.60
N GLN A 11 -48.78 38.90 7.48
CA GLN A 11 -49.53 39.12 6.24
C GLN A 11 -50.10 37.79 5.75
N SER A 12 -51.42 37.73 5.76
CA SER A 12 -52.25 36.67 5.22
C SER A 12 -52.41 36.86 3.71
N GLY A 13 -51.70 36.08 2.89
CA GLY A 13 -51.98 35.92 1.47
C GLY A 13 -52.75 34.62 1.22
N ARG A 14 -54.02 34.73 0.85
CA ARG A 14 -54.83 33.59 0.39
C ARG A 14 -54.40 33.13 -1.02
N PRO A 15 -54.59 31.85 -1.35
CA PRO A 15 -54.07 31.22 -2.57
C PRO A 15 -54.84 31.63 -3.83
N ALA A 16 -54.10 31.91 -4.91
CA ALA A 16 -54.65 32.02 -6.26
C ALA A 16 -55.15 30.64 -6.71
N ARG A 17 -56.43 30.58 -7.07
CA ARG A 17 -57.06 29.42 -7.72
C ARG A 17 -56.49 29.28 -9.14
N PRO A 18 -55.97 28.11 -9.55
CA PRO A 18 -55.79 27.83 -10.96
C PRO A 18 -57.15 27.61 -11.62
N SER A 19 -57.35 28.33 -12.70
CA SER A 19 -58.48 28.30 -13.63
C SER A 19 -58.81 26.87 -14.03
N SER A 20 -60.00 26.42 -13.66
CA SER A 20 -60.65 25.22 -14.19
C SER A 20 -60.97 25.48 -15.67
N VAL A 21 -60.05 25.07 -16.54
CA VAL A 21 -60.38 24.82 -17.95
C VAL A 21 -61.02 23.44 -17.97
N LEU A 22 -62.33 23.43 -18.25
CA LEU A 22 -63.13 22.23 -18.46
C LEU A 22 -62.54 21.44 -19.64
N ALA A 23 -61.66 20.50 -19.34
CA ALA A 23 -61.31 19.43 -20.26
C ALA A 23 -62.54 18.52 -20.38
N SER A 24 -63.12 18.49 -21.57
CA SER A 24 -64.23 17.62 -21.96
C SER A 24 -63.94 16.15 -21.58
N PRO A 25 -64.87 15.46 -20.88
CA PRO A 25 -64.67 14.06 -20.47
C PRO A 25 -64.65 13.06 -21.65
N ALA A 26 -64.95 13.51 -22.88
CA ALA A 26 -64.96 12.64 -24.06
C ALA A 26 -63.57 12.39 -24.67
N ALA A 27 -62.56 13.22 -24.38
CA ALA A 27 -61.21 13.07 -24.95
C ALA A 27 -60.27 12.19 -24.10
N ALA A 28 -60.61 11.95 -22.82
CA ALA A 28 -59.77 11.16 -21.91
C ALA A 28 -59.93 9.63 -22.08
N ILE A 29 -60.99 9.17 -22.76
CA ILE A 29 -61.32 7.74 -22.84
C ILE A 29 -60.58 7.03 -24.00
N LEU A 30 -60.06 7.77 -25.00
CA LEU A 30 -59.44 7.17 -26.19
C LEU A 30 -57.90 6.99 -26.12
N LEU A 31 -57.24 7.43 -25.05
CA LEU A 31 -55.80 7.22 -24.83
C LEU A 31 -55.47 6.04 -23.91
N HIS A 32 -56.48 5.38 -23.30
CA HIS A 32 -56.28 4.24 -22.40
C HIS A 32 -56.23 2.87 -23.09
N ALA A 33 -56.41 2.80 -24.41
CA ALA A 33 -56.43 1.52 -25.11
C ALA A 33 -55.04 1.02 -25.59
N ARG A 34 -53.96 1.79 -25.40
CA ARG A 34 -52.63 1.45 -25.96
C ARG A 34 -51.48 1.43 -24.97
N PHE A 35 -51.68 1.92 -23.75
CA PHE A 35 -50.73 1.81 -22.65
C PHE A 35 -51.46 1.16 -21.49
N GLY A 36 -50.97 -0.01 -21.05
CA GLY A 36 -51.58 -0.74 -19.94
C GLY A 36 -51.73 0.13 -18.67
N PRO A 37 -52.56 -0.31 -17.71
CA PRO A 37 -52.84 0.49 -16.50
C PRO A 37 -51.53 0.89 -15.82
N LEU A 38 -51.30 2.21 -15.69
CA LEU A 38 -50.18 2.73 -14.89
C LEU A 38 -50.40 2.31 -13.44
N VAL A 39 -49.62 1.34 -12.98
CA VAL A 39 -49.60 0.92 -11.58
C VAL A 39 -48.84 1.98 -10.79
N LEU A 40 -49.55 2.75 -9.96
CA LEU A 40 -48.94 3.60 -8.95
C LEU A 40 -48.30 2.71 -7.89
N LEU A 41 -47.00 2.46 -8.02
CA LEU A 41 -46.20 1.78 -7.01
C LEU A 41 -45.86 2.79 -5.90
N ASP A 42 -46.21 2.46 -4.66
CA ASP A 42 -45.70 3.20 -3.50
C ASP A 42 -44.17 3.02 -3.41
N ALA A 43 -43.44 4.07 -3.78
CA ALA A 43 -41.98 4.08 -3.77
C ALA A 43 -41.40 4.28 -2.35
N GLY A 44 -42.21 4.56 -1.33
CA GLY A 44 -41.78 4.81 0.05
C GLY A 44 -40.99 3.63 0.65
N PRO A 45 -41.59 2.42 0.73
CA PRO A 45 -40.92 1.23 1.25
C PRO A 45 -39.66 0.84 0.46
N ILE A 46 -39.71 0.94 -0.87
CA ILE A 46 -38.59 0.63 -1.75
C ILE A 46 -37.40 1.57 -1.49
N ARG A 47 -37.68 2.88 -1.37
CA ARG A 47 -36.65 3.87 -1.03
C ARG A 47 -36.07 3.65 0.36
N ALA A 48 -36.90 3.32 1.36
CA ALA A 48 -36.43 3.06 2.71
C ALA A 48 -35.46 1.87 2.75
N GLU A 49 -35.78 0.78 2.06
CA GLU A 49 -34.92 -0.39 1.98
C GLU A 49 -33.62 -0.09 1.21
N ALA A 50 -33.69 0.64 0.10
CA ALA A 50 -32.51 1.06 -0.66
C ALA A 50 -31.56 1.93 0.21
N ARG A 51 -32.10 2.88 0.98
CA ARG A 51 -31.32 3.72 1.91
C ARG A 51 -30.67 2.90 3.01
N LYS A 52 -31.39 1.92 3.57
CA LYS A 52 -30.85 1.01 4.59
C LYS A 52 -29.65 0.23 4.04
N LYS A 53 -29.76 -0.33 2.83
CA LYS A 53 -28.66 -1.05 2.16
C LYS A 53 -27.46 -0.14 1.91
N TYR A 54 -27.69 1.07 1.40
CA TYR A 54 -26.62 2.05 1.20
C TYR A 54 -25.91 2.41 2.52
N LYS A 55 -26.68 2.70 3.58
CA LYS A 55 -26.12 3.01 4.90
C LYS A 55 -25.27 1.86 5.44
N GLN A 56 -25.76 0.62 5.36
CA GLN A 56 -25.01 -0.57 5.79
C GLN A 56 -23.71 -0.74 4.98
N ALA A 57 -23.76 -0.55 3.66
CA ALA A 57 -22.58 -0.62 2.81
C ALA A 57 -21.55 0.46 3.19
N ARG A 58 -22.01 1.70 3.40
CA ARG A 58 -21.16 2.81 3.81
C ARG A 58 -20.50 2.58 5.16
N ASP A 59 -21.27 2.20 6.17
CA ASP A 59 -20.77 1.95 7.52
C ASP A 59 -19.75 0.80 7.51
N ARG A 60 -20.01 -0.24 6.72
CA ARG A 60 -19.07 -1.35 6.51
C ARG A 60 -17.77 -0.91 5.82
N PHE A 61 -17.87 -0.09 4.79
CA PHE A 61 -16.69 0.44 4.10
C PHE A 61 -15.83 1.29 5.05
N ALA A 62 -16.46 2.18 5.82
CA ALA A 62 -15.78 3.01 6.81
C ALA A 62 -15.12 2.17 7.91
N GLU A 63 -15.78 1.10 8.39
CA GLU A 63 -15.19 0.15 9.34
C GLU A 63 -13.91 -0.50 8.77
N LEU A 64 -13.96 -0.99 7.53
CA LEU A 64 -12.81 -1.61 6.87
C LEU A 64 -11.65 -0.62 6.64
N GLN A 65 -11.95 0.63 6.32
CA GLN A 65 -10.94 1.68 6.24
C GLN A 65 -10.28 1.94 7.59
N ARG A 66 -11.08 2.08 8.66
CA ARG A 66 -10.56 2.27 10.03
C ARG A 66 -9.67 1.11 10.46
N LEU A 67 -10.06 -0.13 10.14
CA LEU A 67 -9.25 -1.32 10.45
C LEU A 67 -7.90 -1.30 9.70
N ALA A 68 -7.90 -0.93 8.43
CA ALA A 68 -6.66 -0.80 7.65
C ALA A 68 -5.78 0.35 8.19
N ALA A 69 -6.37 1.49 8.50
CA ALA A 69 -5.65 2.65 9.05
C ALA A 69 -5.01 2.31 10.41
N ARG A 70 -5.76 1.70 11.33
CA ARG A 70 -5.24 1.26 12.64
C ARG A 70 -4.05 0.32 12.48
N PHE A 71 -4.12 -0.62 11.53
CA PHE A 71 -3.01 -1.52 11.29
C PHE A 71 -1.72 -0.77 10.90
N HIS A 72 -1.81 0.16 9.95
CA HIS A 72 -0.64 0.89 9.47
C HIS A 72 -0.12 1.92 10.47
N GLN A 73 -1.00 2.60 11.20
CA GLN A 73 -0.63 3.69 12.10
C GLN A 73 -0.22 3.22 13.49
N GLU A 74 -0.82 2.14 13.99
CA GLU A 74 -0.64 1.69 15.38
C GLU A 74 -0.03 0.29 15.46
N ASP A 75 -0.67 -0.71 14.84
CA ASP A 75 -0.29 -2.11 15.04
C ASP A 75 1.10 -2.42 14.49
N LYS A 76 1.34 -2.04 13.22
CA LYS A 76 2.59 -2.28 12.50
C LYS A 76 3.80 -1.63 13.19
N PRO A 77 3.82 -0.32 13.50
CA PRO A 77 4.98 0.29 14.14
C PRO A 77 5.25 -0.28 15.54
N LYS A 78 4.21 -0.57 16.34
CA LYS A 78 4.39 -1.21 17.65
C LYS A 78 4.99 -2.63 17.52
N TYR A 79 4.50 -3.39 16.55
CA TYR A 79 5.05 -4.72 16.25
C TYR A 79 6.52 -4.63 15.80
N GLU A 80 6.86 -3.69 14.92
CA GLU A 80 8.23 -3.48 14.45
C GLU A 80 9.16 -3.07 15.60
N GLN A 81 8.73 -2.17 16.49
CA GLN A 81 9.49 -1.79 17.68
C GLN A 81 9.75 -2.99 18.59
N TRP A 82 8.72 -3.78 18.87
CA TRP A 82 8.87 -5.03 19.64
C TRP A 82 9.81 -6.02 18.95
N LEU A 83 9.70 -6.17 17.63
CA LEU A 83 10.54 -7.08 16.85
C LEU A 83 12.00 -6.65 16.89
N GLN A 84 12.30 -5.36 16.75
CA GLN A 84 13.67 -4.84 16.86
C GLN A 84 14.23 -5.00 18.28
N ALA A 85 13.41 -4.77 19.31
CA ALA A 85 13.84 -4.90 20.70
C ALA A 85 14.22 -6.34 21.08
N ASN A 86 13.47 -7.33 20.59
CA ASN A 86 13.67 -8.73 20.96
C ASN A 86 14.56 -9.51 19.99
N PHE A 87 14.54 -9.16 18.70
CA PHE A 87 15.18 -9.92 17.63
C PHE A 87 16.04 -9.04 16.70
N GLY A 88 16.42 -7.83 17.13
CA GLY A 88 17.18 -6.87 16.32
C GLY A 88 18.39 -7.46 15.59
N PRO A 89 19.29 -8.22 16.27
CA PRO A 89 20.43 -8.86 15.61
C PRO A 89 20.03 -9.83 14.49
N LEU A 90 19.04 -10.70 14.73
CA LEU A 90 18.55 -11.65 13.73
C LEU A 90 17.87 -10.94 12.56
N VAL A 91 17.13 -9.86 12.82
CA VAL A 91 16.48 -9.07 11.77
C VAL A 91 17.51 -8.30 10.93
N ALA A 92 18.58 -7.81 11.54
CA ALA A 92 19.70 -7.19 10.81
C ALA A 92 20.45 -8.20 9.95
N GLU A 93 20.73 -9.39 10.49
CA GLU A 93 21.36 -10.50 9.78
C GLU A 93 20.51 -10.97 8.60
N LEU A 94 19.20 -11.15 8.78
CA LEU A 94 18.27 -11.50 7.69
C LEU A 94 18.23 -10.42 6.60
N ARG A 95 18.25 -9.14 6.99
CA ARG A 95 18.32 -8.02 6.03
C ARG A 95 19.62 -8.06 5.23
N SER A 96 20.76 -8.26 5.90
CA SER A 96 22.06 -8.37 5.24
C SER A 96 22.09 -9.55 4.26
N ALA A 97 21.61 -10.72 4.67
CA ALA A 97 21.57 -11.91 3.82
C ALA A 97 20.66 -11.70 2.59
N ARG A 98 19.47 -11.11 2.77
CA ARG A 98 18.56 -10.81 1.64
C ARG A 98 19.10 -9.73 0.71
N ALA A 99 19.77 -8.71 1.22
CA ALA A 99 20.42 -7.70 0.40
C ALA A 99 21.48 -8.34 -0.49
N GLU A 100 22.24 -9.29 0.05
CA GLU A 100 23.24 -10.05 -0.71
C GLU A 100 22.62 -10.97 -1.76
N VAL A 101 21.54 -11.68 -1.43
CA VAL A 101 20.76 -12.46 -2.43
C VAL A 101 20.31 -11.58 -3.59
N ASN A 102 19.73 -10.41 -3.31
CA ASN A 102 19.26 -9.50 -4.35
C ASN A 102 20.42 -8.98 -5.20
N ARG A 103 21.53 -8.57 -4.57
CA ARG A 103 22.75 -8.12 -5.27
C ARG A 103 23.26 -9.17 -6.25
N LEU A 104 23.34 -10.43 -5.82
CA LEU A 104 23.80 -11.53 -6.65
C LEU A 104 22.81 -11.87 -7.76
N ARG A 105 21.50 -11.85 -7.48
CA ARG A 105 20.46 -12.05 -8.50
C ARG A 105 20.49 -10.97 -9.58
N ASP A 106 20.68 -9.71 -9.20
CA ASP A 106 20.78 -8.60 -10.14
C ASP A 106 22.01 -8.76 -11.04
N LEU A 107 23.17 -9.13 -10.47
CA LEU A 107 24.38 -9.46 -11.23
C LEU A 107 24.16 -10.63 -12.19
N ILE A 108 23.55 -11.72 -11.71
CA ILE A 108 23.23 -12.90 -12.54
C ILE A 108 22.31 -12.52 -13.69
N PHE A 109 21.26 -11.75 -13.40
CA PHE A 109 20.32 -11.27 -14.40
C PHE A 109 21.02 -10.42 -15.45
N GLU A 110 21.95 -9.53 -15.06
CA GLU A 110 22.71 -8.73 -16.01
C GLU A 110 23.64 -9.58 -16.89
N VAL A 111 24.36 -10.54 -16.31
CA VAL A 111 25.22 -11.49 -17.05
C VAL A 111 24.41 -12.28 -18.06
N GLU A 112 23.26 -12.83 -17.65
CA GLU A 112 22.37 -13.63 -18.49
C GLU A 112 21.77 -12.78 -19.60
N THR A 113 21.31 -11.57 -19.28
CA THR A 113 20.76 -10.63 -20.26
C THR A 113 21.80 -10.28 -21.33
N ARG A 114 23.05 -10.03 -20.95
CA ARG A 114 24.14 -9.76 -21.92
C ARG A 114 24.52 -10.99 -22.73
N THR A 115 24.59 -12.15 -22.08
CA THR A 115 24.84 -13.43 -22.76
C THR A 115 23.79 -13.65 -23.86
N TRP A 116 22.52 -13.42 -23.53
CA TRP A 116 21.40 -13.57 -24.46
C TRP A 116 21.40 -12.52 -25.57
N LEU A 117 21.60 -11.23 -25.25
CA LEU A 117 21.55 -10.14 -26.24
C LEU A 117 22.77 -10.12 -27.17
N ASN A 118 23.97 -10.33 -26.63
CA ASN A 118 25.23 -10.13 -27.36
C ASN A 118 25.82 -11.45 -27.89
N SER A 119 25.17 -12.59 -27.62
CA SER A 119 25.70 -13.93 -27.93
C SER A 119 27.12 -14.17 -27.35
N GLN A 120 27.45 -13.51 -26.23
CA GLN A 120 28.72 -13.66 -25.54
C GLN A 120 28.66 -14.86 -24.59
N SER A 121 29.81 -15.47 -24.26
CA SER A 121 29.85 -16.45 -23.17
C SER A 121 29.59 -15.76 -21.83
N SER A 122 29.02 -16.49 -20.86
CA SER A 122 28.73 -15.94 -19.53
C SER A 122 29.99 -15.43 -18.81
N ALA A 123 31.14 -16.08 -19.03
CA ALA A 123 32.45 -15.64 -18.55
C ALA A 123 32.87 -14.28 -19.15
N ALA A 124 32.69 -14.08 -20.46
CA ALA A 124 32.98 -12.80 -21.11
C ALA A 124 32.05 -11.69 -20.63
N ALA A 125 30.75 -11.97 -20.56
CA ALA A 125 29.75 -11.03 -20.07
C ALA A 125 30.00 -10.61 -18.62
N TYR A 126 30.40 -11.55 -17.75
CA TYR A 126 30.77 -11.29 -16.37
C TYR A 126 31.98 -10.36 -16.25
N ARG A 127 33.06 -10.61 -16.99
CA ARG A 127 34.22 -9.71 -17.05
C ARG A 127 33.81 -8.31 -17.50
N ASP A 128 33.06 -8.21 -18.60
CA ASP A 128 32.64 -6.93 -19.16
C ASP A 128 31.73 -6.13 -18.20
N ILE A 129 31.07 -6.80 -17.23
CA ILE A 129 30.32 -6.13 -16.15
C ILE A 129 31.30 -5.61 -15.09
N LEU A 130 32.23 -6.45 -14.62
CA LEU A 130 33.23 -6.05 -13.62
C LEU A 130 34.10 -4.90 -14.09
N GLU A 131 34.56 -4.90 -15.33
CA GLU A 131 35.35 -3.81 -15.90
C GLU A 131 34.58 -2.47 -15.91
N ARG A 132 33.28 -2.51 -16.21
CA ARG A 132 32.42 -1.32 -16.16
C ARG A 132 32.19 -0.82 -14.75
N GLU A 133 31.97 -1.73 -13.81
CA GLU A 133 31.82 -1.40 -12.38
C GLU A 133 33.09 -0.75 -11.82
N LEU A 134 34.27 -1.31 -12.14
CA LEU A 134 35.56 -0.71 -11.76
C LEU A 134 35.75 0.67 -12.38
N LYS A 135 35.44 0.82 -13.66
CA LYS A 135 35.54 2.10 -14.35
C LYS A 135 34.62 3.15 -13.73
N ARG A 136 33.35 2.80 -13.45
CA ARG A 136 32.38 3.68 -12.79
C ARG A 136 32.89 4.11 -11.42
N ARG A 137 33.42 3.19 -10.63
CA ARG A 137 33.96 3.49 -9.30
C ARG A 137 35.20 4.39 -9.34
N ALA A 138 36.09 4.19 -10.31
CA ALA A 138 37.24 5.06 -10.51
C ALA A 138 36.82 6.50 -10.89
N GLU A 139 35.80 6.63 -11.74
CA GLU A 139 35.22 7.92 -12.11
C GLU A 139 34.52 8.62 -10.92
N GLU A 140 33.80 7.87 -10.08
CA GLU A 140 33.19 8.40 -8.84
C GLU A 140 34.25 8.91 -7.85
N GLN A 141 35.34 8.16 -7.66
CA GLN A 141 36.44 8.58 -6.77
C GLN A 141 37.20 9.79 -7.30
N ALA A 142 37.38 9.90 -8.62
CA ALA A 142 37.99 11.08 -9.23
C ALA A 142 37.14 12.34 -8.98
N LYS A 143 35.80 12.22 -9.09
CA LYS A 143 34.86 13.32 -8.84
C LYS A 143 34.77 13.73 -7.36
N GLU A 144 34.92 12.79 -6.43
CA GLU A 144 34.97 13.11 -4.99
C GLU A 144 36.30 13.76 -4.58
N GLY A 145 37.40 13.46 -5.28
CA GLY A 145 38.71 14.06 -5.04
C GLY A 145 38.91 15.46 -5.65
N GLU A 146 38.08 15.85 -6.61
CA GLU A 146 38.15 17.14 -7.33
C GLU A 146 37.13 18.17 -6.79
N LYS A 147 36.55 17.93 -5.60
CA LYS A 147 35.80 18.96 -4.87
C LYS A 147 36.79 19.83 -4.11
N ASP A 148 37.32 20.84 -4.81
CA ASP A 148 38.14 21.89 -4.21
C ASP A 148 37.27 22.65 -3.16
N PRO A 149 37.63 22.65 -1.86
CA PRO A 149 36.80 23.25 -0.82
C PRO A 149 36.75 24.79 -0.86
N ASP A 150 37.47 25.43 -1.79
CA ASP A 150 37.58 26.89 -1.92
C ASP A 150 37.01 27.44 -3.23
N GLU A 151 36.36 26.62 -4.07
CA GLU A 151 35.61 27.15 -5.22
C GLU A 151 34.23 27.60 -4.72
N PRO A 152 33.94 28.92 -4.66
CA PRO A 152 32.65 29.41 -4.19
C PRO A 152 31.55 28.81 -5.07
N GLU A 153 30.54 28.22 -4.43
CA GLU A 153 29.31 27.82 -5.11
C GLU A 153 28.89 29.00 -6.01
N PRO A 154 28.75 28.81 -7.34
CA PRO A 154 28.21 29.86 -8.18
C PRO A 154 26.82 30.17 -7.62
N GLU A 155 26.65 31.38 -7.09
CA GLU A 155 25.34 31.89 -6.73
C GLU A 155 24.41 31.62 -7.91
N PRO A 156 23.17 31.17 -7.67
CA PRO A 156 22.22 30.96 -8.75
C PRO A 156 21.97 32.32 -9.42
N GLU A 157 22.70 32.59 -10.51
CA GLU A 157 22.44 33.71 -11.39
C GLU A 157 20.98 33.63 -11.78
N GLU A 158 20.25 34.66 -11.37
CA GLU A 158 18.88 34.90 -11.76
C GLU A 158 18.84 34.85 -13.29
N ALA A 159 18.28 33.76 -13.80
CA ALA A 159 18.03 33.58 -15.22
C ALA A 159 17.03 34.65 -15.66
N GLU A 160 17.56 35.78 -16.10
CA GLU A 160 16.80 36.80 -16.80
C GLU A 160 16.10 36.15 -17.99
N ALA A 161 14.78 36.39 -18.02
CA ALA A 161 13.88 35.97 -19.06
C ALA A 161 14.24 36.66 -20.38
N SER A 162 15.05 35.99 -21.20
CA SER A 162 15.15 36.30 -22.62
C SER A 162 13.91 35.78 -23.34
N ALA A 163 12.94 36.67 -23.53
CA ALA A 163 11.81 36.49 -24.44
C ALA A 163 12.33 36.38 -25.89
N GLY A 164 12.56 35.14 -26.34
CA GLY A 164 12.73 34.79 -27.74
C GLY A 164 11.38 34.42 -28.35
N ASP A 165 10.79 35.38 -29.04
CA ASP A 165 9.71 35.22 -30.01
C ASP A 165 10.20 34.31 -31.14
N GLY A 166 9.49 33.21 -31.40
CA GLY A 166 9.90 32.17 -32.33
C GLY A 166 8.84 31.08 -32.43
N ASP A 167 7.83 31.33 -33.25
CA ASP A 167 6.84 30.37 -33.72
C ASP A 167 7.51 29.11 -34.30
N GLU A 168 7.28 27.93 -33.71
CA GLU A 168 7.26 26.67 -34.49
C GLU A 168 6.48 25.55 -33.78
N GLU A 169 5.68 24.86 -34.58
CA GLU A 169 4.61 23.95 -34.20
C GLU A 169 5.09 22.64 -33.54
N GLY A 170 4.35 22.23 -32.50
CA GLY A 170 3.86 20.86 -32.43
C GLY A 170 4.82 19.73 -32.00
N GLN A 171 5.18 19.68 -30.72
CA GLN A 171 5.28 18.40 -29.99
C GLN A 171 5.32 18.62 -28.46
N SER A 172 4.19 18.33 -27.81
CA SER A 172 4.04 18.39 -26.35
C SER A 172 4.92 17.32 -25.68
N SER A 173 6.16 17.71 -25.37
CA SER A 173 7.09 16.96 -24.53
C SER A 173 6.82 17.31 -23.05
N SER A 174 6.02 16.48 -22.37
CA SER A 174 5.89 16.55 -20.92
C SER A 174 7.06 15.81 -20.27
N GLY A 175 8.12 16.58 -19.97
CA GLY A 175 9.31 16.16 -19.23
C GLY A 175 9.07 15.95 -17.72
N GLY A 176 8.08 15.14 -17.36
CA GLY A 176 7.82 14.75 -15.97
C GLY A 176 8.57 13.47 -15.59
N ARG A 177 9.41 13.56 -14.56
CA ARG A 177 10.15 12.48 -13.87
C ARG A 177 9.51 11.09 -14.06
N ARG A 178 10.17 10.22 -14.83
CA ARG A 178 9.73 8.83 -15.07
C ARG A 178 9.87 8.00 -13.79
N GLY A 179 8.81 7.99 -12.98
CA GLY A 179 8.58 6.91 -12.03
C GLY A 179 8.40 5.57 -12.75
N PRO A 180 8.40 4.44 -12.02
CA PRO A 180 8.19 3.12 -12.59
C PRO A 180 6.91 3.09 -13.43
N LYS A 181 7.04 2.67 -14.70
CA LYS A 181 5.95 2.65 -15.68
C LYS A 181 4.85 1.73 -15.16
N LEU A 182 3.67 2.29 -14.92
CA LEU A 182 2.53 1.52 -14.44
C LEU A 182 2.07 0.60 -15.58
N PRO A 183 1.49 -0.58 -15.28
CA PRO A 183 0.83 -1.39 -16.30
C PRO A 183 -0.15 -0.53 -17.11
N ALA A 184 -0.12 -0.63 -18.44
CA ALA A 184 -0.88 0.27 -19.33
C ALA A 184 -2.37 0.35 -18.97
N GLU A 185 -2.97 -0.76 -18.53
CA GLU A 185 -4.35 -0.81 -18.05
C GLU A 185 -4.58 0.04 -16.79
N LYS A 186 -3.63 0.01 -15.85
CA LYS A 186 -3.69 0.83 -14.63
C LYS A 186 -3.54 2.31 -14.95
N GLU A 187 -2.67 2.67 -15.89
CA GLU A 187 -2.53 4.06 -16.34
C GLU A 187 -3.80 4.58 -17.02
N ALA A 188 -4.43 3.75 -17.86
CA ALA A 188 -5.70 4.09 -18.51
C ALA A 188 -6.81 4.31 -17.46
N ARG A 189 -6.91 3.43 -16.46
CA ARG A 189 -7.87 3.58 -15.35
C ARG A 189 -7.58 4.82 -14.51
N LEU A 190 -6.31 5.07 -14.19
CA LEU A 190 -5.88 6.24 -13.42
C LEU A 190 -6.27 7.54 -14.14
N LYS A 191 -5.95 7.65 -15.43
CA LYS A 191 -6.34 8.81 -16.26
C LYS A 191 -7.85 8.95 -16.39
N SER A 192 -8.57 7.84 -16.55
CA SER A 192 -10.03 7.85 -16.66
C SER A 192 -10.70 8.37 -15.38
N ALA A 193 -10.34 7.80 -14.23
CA ALA A 193 -10.84 8.22 -12.93
C ALA A 193 -10.43 9.68 -12.61
N TYR A 194 -9.20 10.09 -12.96
CA TYR A 194 -8.77 11.48 -12.78
C TYR A 194 -9.60 12.43 -13.64
N ARG A 195 -9.80 12.13 -14.93
CA ARG A 195 -10.65 12.95 -15.81
C ARG A 195 -12.10 13.01 -15.35
N ALA A 196 -12.62 11.95 -14.71
CA ALA A 196 -13.94 11.96 -14.10
C ALA A 196 -13.99 12.90 -12.88
N LEU A 197 -12.94 12.90 -12.05
CA LEU A 197 -12.81 13.80 -10.90
C LEU A 197 -12.60 15.26 -11.30
N VAL A 198 -11.72 15.56 -12.25
CA VAL A 198 -11.45 16.92 -12.74
C VAL A 198 -12.74 17.56 -13.23
N ARG A 199 -13.49 16.89 -14.10
CA ARG A 199 -14.75 17.42 -14.61
C ARG A 199 -15.77 17.77 -13.52
N ARG A 200 -15.64 17.20 -12.33
CA ARG A 200 -16.58 17.37 -11.21
C ARG A 200 -16.08 18.26 -10.09
N LEU A 201 -14.78 18.23 -9.79
CA LEU A 201 -14.20 18.92 -8.64
C LEU A 201 -13.47 20.20 -9.04
N HIS A 202 -13.27 20.45 -10.35
CA HIS A 202 -12.55 21.63 -10.78
C HIS A 202 -13.30 22.90 -10.39
N PRO A 203 -12.62 23.91 -9.82
CA PRO A 203 -13.24 25.17 -9.42
C PRO A 203 -13.93 25.90 -10.59
N ASP A 204 -13.38 25.82 -11.82
CA ASP A 204 -13.99 26.46 -12.99
C ASP A 204 -15.36 25.90 -13.38
N HIS A 205 -15.66 24.65 -13.00
CA HIS A 205 -16.95 24.02 -13.29
C HIS A 205 -17.99 24.23 -12.18
N ASN A 206 -17.55 24.60 -10.96
CA ASN A 206 -18.43 24.77 -9.82
C ASN A 206 -18.24 26.17 -9.23
N ALA A 207 -19.21 27.05 -9.46
CA ALA A 207 -19.17 28.43 -8.94
C ALA A 207 -19.12 28.50 -7.39
N GLU A 208 -19.63 27.48 -6.69
CA GLU A 208 -19.62 27.37 -5.23
C GLU A 208 -18.71 26.21 -4.77
N VAL A 209 -17.42 26.51 -4.59
CA VAL A 209 -16.46 25.50 -4.13
C VAL A 209 -16.53 25.37 -2.60
N THR A 210 -17.11 24.27 -2.11
CA THR A 210 -17.08 23.96 -0.67
C THR A 210 -15.65 23.66 -0.20
N PRO A 211 -15.29 23.93 1.07
CA PRO A 211 -13.97 23.61 1.61
C PRO A 211 -13.60 22.12 1.46
N LEU A 212 -14.57 21.22 1.65
CA LEU A 212 -14.37 19.78 1.49
C LEU A 212 -14.13 19.41 0.01
N MET A 213 -14.81 20.06 -0.93
CA MET A 213 -14.58 19.84 -2.35
C MET A 213 -13.17 20.27 -2.76
N ARG A 214 -12.66 21.37 -2.21
CA ARG A 214 -11.28 21.81 -2.38
C ARG A 214 -10.28 20.82 -1.81
N GLU A 215 -10.53 20.30 -0.60
CA GLU A 215 -9.69 19.25 0.00
C GLU A 215 -9.64 17.99 -0.88
N ARG A 216 -10.81 17.54 -1.36
CA ARG A 216 -10.92 16.38 -2.27
C ARG A 216 -10.23 16.62 -3.61
N TRP A 217 -10.31 17.84 -4.14
CA TRP A 217 -9.58 18.24 -5.35
C TRP A 217 -8.08 18.11 -5.17
N HIS A 218 -7.52 18.69 -4.10
CA HIS A 218 -6.09 18.58 -3.79
C HIS A 218 -5.67 17.12 -3.53
N ALA A 219 -6.49 16.35 -2.82
CA ALA A 219 -6.26 14.93 -2.62
C ALA A 219 -6.26 14.15 -3.94
N ALA A 220 -7.14 14.47 -4.88
CA ALA A 220 -7.20 13.86 -6.20
C ALA A 220 -5.96 14.21 -7.05
N GLN A 221 -5.51 15.46 -7.02
CA GLN A 221 -4.27 15.88 -7.69
C GLN A 221 -3.06 15.14 -7.11
N HIS A 222 -2.94 15.08 -5.78
CA HIS A 222 -1.86 14.38 -5.10
C HIS A 222 -1.87 12.88 -5.42
N ALA A 223 -3.03 12.23 -5.37
CA ALA A 223 -3.20 10.83 -5.72
C ALA A 223 -2.82 10.54 -7.19
N TYR A 224 -3.19 11.43 -8.12
CA TYR A 224 -2.84 11.29 -9.53
C TYR A 224 -1.33 11.39 -9.75
N GLN A 225 -0.68 12.39 -9.13
CA GLN A 225 0.77 12.56 -9.20
C GLN A 225 1.53 11.39 -8.59
N ALA A 226 1.02 10.84 -7.48
CA ALA A 226 1.57 9.64 -6.84
C ALA A 226 1.30 8.33 -7.61
N GLY A 227 0.45 8.36 -8.65
CA GLY A 227 0.00 7.15 -9.35
C GLY A 227 -0.91 6.25 -8.50
N ASP A 228 -1.50 6.77 -7.42
CA ASP A 228 -2.34 6.03 -6.49
C ASP A 228 -3.78 5.93 -7.02
N LEU A 229 -4.00 4.93 -7.87
CA LEU A 229 -5.32 4.59 -8.42
C LEU A 229 -6.35 4.30 -7.31
N GLU A 230 -5.91 3.74 -6.18
CA GLU A 230 -6.85 3.31 -5.14
C GLU A 230 -7.42 4.51 -4.40
N LEU A 231 -6.56 5.45 -4.05
CA LEU A 231 -6.98 6.71 -3.45
C LEU A 231 -7.88 7.48 -4.43
N LEU A 232 -7.52 7.51 -5.71
CA LEU A 232 -8.31 8.17 -6.75
C LEU A 232 -9.73 7.60 -6.88
N GLU A 233 -9.86 6.28 -6.98
CA GLU A 233 -11.17 5.60 -7.04
C GLU A 233 -11.96 5.77 -5.74
N SER A 234 -11.28 5.85 -4.59
CA SER A 234 -11.94 6.12 -3.31
C SER A 234 -12.51 7.54 -3.26
N ILE A 235 -11.76 8.53 -3.75
CA ILE A 235 -12.20 9.92 -3.87
C ILE A 235 -13.35 9.99 -4.88
N GLU A 236 -13.26 9.30 -6.02
CA GLU A 236 -14.35 9.22 -7.00
C GLU A 236 -15.63 8.65 -6.39
N THR A 237 -15.52 7.56 -5.63
CA THR A 237 -16.66 6.94 -4.92
C THR A 237 -17.29 7.92 -3.92
N LEU A 238 -16.48 8.72 -3.24
CA LEU A 238 -16.93 9.71 -2.24
C LEU A 238 -17.44 11.02 -2.87
N CYS A 239 -16.94 11.42 -4.04
CA CYS A 239 -17.34 12.65 -4.75
C CYS A 239 -18.56 12.47 -5.65
N LEU A 240 -18.92 11.23 -6.00
CA LEU A 240 -20.14 10.90 -6.73
C LEU A 240 -21.43 11.07 -5.90
N GLY A 241 -21.29 11.35 -4.60
CA GLY A 241 -22.34 11.95 -3.79
C GLY A 241 -22.15 13.46 -3.83
N ASP A 242 -23.05 14.20 -4.48
CA ASP A 242 -23.24 15.61 -4.11
C ASP A 242 -23.46 15.61 -2.60
N GLU A 243 -22.76 16.45 -1.84
CA GLU A 243 -22.97 16.50 -0.38
C GLU A 243 -24.44 16.79 -0.06
N GLU A 244 -25.10 17.54 -0.93
CA GLU A 244 -26.53 17.75 -0.94
C GLU A 244 -27.28 16.44 -1.14
N ASP A 245 -26.93 15.61 -2.13
CA ASP A 245 -27.53 14.28 -2.32
C ASP A 245 -27.22 13.30 -1.19
N GLU A 246 -26.03 13.31 -0.59
CA GLU A 246 -25.69 12.41 0.52
C GLU A 246 -26.44 12.84 1.79
N THR A 247 -26.46 14.15 2.08
CA THR A 247 -27.26 14.68 3.18
C THR A 247 -28.75 14.52 2.92
N ALA A 248 -29.22 14.65 1.68
CA ALA A 248 -30.58 14.36 1.23
C ALA A 248 -30.91 12.87 1.40
N LEU A 249 -29.99 11.96 1.07
CA LEU A 249 -30.13 10.51 1.28
C LEU A 249 -30.31 10.18 2.76
N LEU A 250 -29.54 10.86 3.62
CA LEU A 250 -29.56 10.67 5.06
C LEU A 250 -30.75 11.35 5.74
N LYS A 251 -31.19 12.50 5.20
CA LYS A 251 -32.34 13.30 5.69
C LYS A 251 -33.68 12.86 5.07
N GLY A 252 -33.67 11.90 4.15
CA GLY A 252 -34.88 11.29 3.58
C GLY A 252 -35.55 12.10 2.46
N GLN A 253 -34.83 13.00 1.80
CA GLN A 253 -35.32 13.73 0.64
C GLN A 253 -35.53 12.81 -0.58
N ASP A 254 -36.30 13.28 -1.55
CA ASP A 254 -36.77 12.51 -2.72
C ASP A 254 -35.68 12.27 -3.76
N ILE A 255 -34.75 11.36 -3.45
CA ILE A 255 -33.77 10.86 -4.41
C ILE A 255 -34.35 9.67 -5.16
N PRO A 256 -34.15 9.58 -6.50
CA PRO A 256 -34.56 8.41 -7.27
C PRO A 256 -33.93 7.12 -6.71
N VAL A 257 -34.73 6.06 -6.58
CA VAL A 257 -34.27 4.74 -6.09
C VAL A 257 -33.06 4.23 -6.87
N SER A 258 -33.06 4.42 -8.19
CA SER A 258 -31.98 4.00 -9.09
C SER A 258 -30.62 4.59 -8.68
N HIS A 259 -30.57 5.85 -8.26
CA HIS A 259 -29.34 6.50 -7.80
C HIS A 259 -28.83 5.88 -6.49
N ILE A 260 -29.74 5.59 -5.56
CA ILE A 260 -29.39 4.95 -4.28
C ILE A 260 -28.81 3.55 -4.53
N LEU A 261 -29.42 2.78 -5.43
CA LEU A 261 -28.97 1.43 -5.78
C LEU A 261 -27.64 1.44 -6.53
N ASP A 262 -27.44 2.34 -7.50
CA ASP A 262 -26.16 2.48 -8.21
C ASP A 262 -25.02 2.82 -7.24
N ARG A 263 -25.26 3.75 -6.31
CA ARG A 263 -24.29 4.09 -5.26
C ARG A 263 -24.00 2.90 -4.35
N ALA A 264 -25.03 2.16 -3.91
CA ALA A 264 -24.84 0.96 -3.10
C ALA A 264 -24.05 -0.13 -3.84
N ALA A 265 -24.29 -0.29 -5.15
CA ALA A 265 -23.57 -1.26 -5.99
C ALA A 265 -22.08 -0.90 -6.12
N ARG A 266 -21.76 0.38 -6.38
CA ARG A 266 -20.37 0.87 -6.42
C ARG A 266 -19.65 0.66 -5.10
N LEU A 267 -20.30 1.02 -3.99
CA LEU A 267 -19.76 0.74 -2.65
C LEU A 267 -19.54 -0.76 -2.43
N GLY A 268 -20.43 -1.62 -2.94
CA GLY A 268 -20.25 -3.08 -2.90
C GLY A 268 -18.92 -3.53 -3.52
N THR A 269 -18.58 -3.02 -4.70
CA THR A 269 -17.29 -3.30 -5.36
C THR A 269 -16.11 -2.81 -4.53
N SER A 270 -16.19 -1.59 -3.98
CA SER A 270 -15.13 -1.02 -3.13
C SER A 270 -14.97 -1.77 -1.81
N ILE A 271 -16.07 -2.22 -1.20
CA ILE A 271 -16.07 -3.07 0.01
C ILE A 271 -15.40 -4.40 -0.28
N HIS A 272 -15.68 -5.02 -1.43
CA HIS A 272 -15.03 -6.28 -1.80
C HIS A 272 -13.50 -6.08 -1.88
N ARG A 273 -13.04 -5.05 -2.60
CA ARG A 273 -11.62 -4.71 -2.70
C ARG A 273 -10.99 -4.44 -1.33
N GLN A 274 -11.64 -3.64 -0.50
CA GLN A 274 -11.13 -3.31 0.84
C GLN A 274 -11.15 -4.50 1.78
N THR A 275 -12.13 -5.39 1.66
CA THR A 275 -12.18 -6.65 2.41
C THR A 275 -11.01 -7.53 2.03
N GLN A 276 -10.70 -7.67 0.73
CA GLN A 276 -9.51 -8.40 0.29
C GLN A 276 -8.24 -7.80 0.88
N LYS A 277 -8.08 -6.47 0.85
CA LYS A 277 -6.93 -5.81 1.49
C LYS A 277 -6.83 -6.14 2.98
N VAL A 278 -7.89 -5.96 3.74
CA VAL A 278 -7.91 -6.29 5.18
C VAL A 278 -7.63 -7.77 5.41
N MET A 279 -8.10 -8.68 4.55
CA MET A 279 -7.76 -10.10 4.63
C MET A 279 -6.27 -10.37 4.40
N HIS A 280 -5.60 -9.60 3.53
CA HIS A 280 -4.15 -9.69 3.37
C HIS A 280 -3.41 -9.13 4.58
N LEU A 281 -3.85 -7.99 5.12
CA LEU A 281 -3.27 -7.40 6.33
C LEU A 281 -3.43 -8.33 7.55
N LYS A 282 -4.54 -9.06 7.65
CA LYS A 282 -4.77 -10.07 8.70
C LYS A 282 -3.79 -11.25 8.68
N LYS A 283 -3.09 -11.49 7.56
CA LYS A 283 -2.04 -12.52 7.47
C LYS A 283 -0.71 -12.03 8.05
N ASP A 284 -0.55 -10.73 8.24
CA ASP A 284 0.64 -10.16 8.82
C ASP A 284 0.72 -10.50 10.32
N PRO A 285 1.87 -10.96 10.85
CA PRO A 285 2.03 -11.27 12.26
C PRO A 285 1.82 -10.07 13.19
N GLY A 286 1.99 -8.84 12.69
CA GLY A 286 1.69 -7.61 13.41
C GLY A 286 0.21 -7.26 13.46
N TRP A 287 -0.69 -8.02 12.81
CA TRP A 287 -2.11 -7.70 12.82
C TRP A 287 -2.71 -7.65 14.22
N ALA A 288 -3.39 -6.55 14.54
CA ALA A 288 -4.01 -6.31 15.84
C ALA A 288 -3.02 -6.35 17.03
N PHE A 289 -1.72 -6.17 16.79
CA PHE A 289 -0.69 -6.21 17.82
C PHE A 289 -1.04 -5.31 19.00
N SER A 290 -1.50 -4.08 18.75
CA SER A 290 -1.90 -3.12 19.79
C SER A 290 -2.97 -3.65 20.74
N THR A 291 -3.85 -4.54 20.29
CA THR A 291 -4.98 -5.05 21.08
C THR A 291 -4.61 -6.20 22.02
N PHE A 292 -3.45 -6.83 21.82
CA PHE A 292 -3.04 -7.99 22.62
C PHE A 292 -1.63 -7.87 23.20
N VAL A 293 -0.99 -6.69 23.12
CA VAL A 293 0.29 -6.45 23.80
C VAL A 293 0.20 -6.83 25.28
N ASP A 294 -0.95 -6.57 25.92
CA ASP A 294 -1.19 -6.88 27.33
C ASP A 294 -1.46 -8.36 27.61
N SER A 295 -1.65 -9.18 26.58
CA SER A 295 -1.90 -10.62 26.71
C SER A 295 -0.58 -11.38 26.63
N GLU A 296 0.00 -11.69 27.80
CA GLU A 296 1.26 -12.43 27.93
C GLU A 296 1.26 -13.73 27.12
N GLU A 297 0.19 -14.53 27.21
CA GLU A 297 0.12 -15.81 26.46
C GLU A 297 0.19 -15.64 24.93
N ARG A 298 -0.42 -14.58 24.40
CA ARG A 298 -0.38 -14.31 22.95
C ARG A 298 0.99 -13.79 22.55
N LEU A 299 1.58 -12.92 23.36
CA LEU A 299 2.93 -12.40 23.13
C LEU A 299 3.98 -13.53 23.19
N ASP A 300 3.87 -14.45 24.14
CA ASP A 300 4.75 -15.62 24.28
C ASP A 300 4.62 -16.60 23.11
N ARG A 301 3.40 -16.81 22.61
CA ARG A 301 3.17 -17.62 21.40
C ARG A 301 3.82 -16.96 20.18
N LEU A 302 3.65 -15.65 20.02
CA LEU A 302 4.26 -14.88 18.94
C LEU A 302 5.79 -14.91 19.05
N HIS A 303 6.35 -14.67 20.24
CA HIS A 303 7.77 -14.73 20.51
C HIS A 303 8.36 -16.09 20.15
N ARG A 304 7.76 -17.19 20.62
CA ARG A 304 8.21 -18.56 20.29
C ARG A 304 8.13 -18.85 18.79
N HIS A 305 7.07 -18.38 18.14
CA HIS A 305 6.94 -18.55 16.69
C HIS A 305 8.05 -17.79 15.95
N THR A 306 8.25 -16.50 16.25
CA THR A 306 9.27 -15.66 15.64
C THR A 306 10.70 -16.17 15.91
N ALA A 307 10.98 -16.59 17.14
CA ALA A 307 12.26 -17.19 17.53
C ALA A 307 12.57 -18.48 16.75
N LYS A 308 11.54 -19.21 16.30
CA LYS A 308 11.70 -20.40 15.46
C LYS A 308 11.82 -20.06 13.97
N THR A 309 11.06 -19.08 13.48
CA THR A 309 10.98 -18.80 12.04
C THR A 309 12.15 -17.96 11.53
N LEU A 310 12.62 -16.96 12.28
CA LEU A 310 13.70 -16.09 11.84
C LEU A 310 15.02 -16.84 11.55
N PRO A 311 15.53 -17.72 12.43
CA PRO A 311 16.74 -18.47 12.14
C PRO A 311 16.63 -19.34 10.88
N ASN A 312 15.47 -19.97 10.66
CA ASN A 312 15.22 -20.76 9.45
C ASN A 312 15.23 -19.90 8.18
N GLN A 313 14.67 -18.69 8.24
CA GLN A 313 14.71 -17.74 7.12
C GLN A 313 16.14 -17.26 6.84
N ILE A 314 16.95 -17.01 7.88
CA ILE A 314 18.36 -16.65 7.75
C ILE A 314 19.14 -17.79 7.11
N GLN A 315 18.94 -19.03 7.57
CA GLN A 315 19.60 -20.20 7.00
C GLN A 315 19.23 -20.39 5.52
N HIS A 316 17.95 -20.26 5.16
CA HIS A 316 17.52 -20.33 3.77
C HIS A 316 18.16 -19.22 2.92
N ALA A 317 18.16 -17.97 3.40
CA ALA A 317 18.79 -16.87 2.68
C ALA A 317 20.30 -17.09 2.49
N ARG A 318 21.00 -17.62 3.51
CA ARG A 318 22.42 -17.97 3.41
C ARG A 318 22.71 -19.10 2.44
N ALA A 319 21.88 -20.14 2.45
CA ALA A 319 22.02 -21.24 1.49
C ALA A 319 21.86 -20.72 0.07
N GLU A 320 20.88 -19.84 -0.15
CA GLU A 320 20.70 -19.18 -1.44
C GLU A 320 21.89 -18.28 -1.83
N VAL A 321 22.46 -17.50 -0.89
CA VAL A 321 23.70 -16.75 -1.16
C VAL A 321 24.81 -17.69 -1.61
N ALA A 322 25.04 -18.80 -0.90
CA ALA A 322 26.07 -19.77 -1.26
C ALA A 322 25.86 -20.38 -2.65
N ASP A 323 24.62 -20.70 -3.03
CA ASP A 323 24.28 -21.23 -4.36
C ASP A 323 24.57 -20.20 -5.47
N LEU A 324 24.19 -18.95 -5.25
CA LEU A 324 24.42 -17.86 -6.21
C LEU A 324 25.91 -17.49 -6.30
N GLU A 325 26.62 -17.47 -5.17
CA GLU A 325 28.07 -17.28 -5.12
C GLU A 325 28.80 -18.39 -5.86
N ALA A 326 28.38 -19.66 -5.72
CA ALA A 326 28.96 -20.77 -6.48
C ALA A 326 28.81 -20.58 -7.99
N LYS A 327 27.65 -20.09 -8.45
CA LYS A 327 27.40 -19.76 -9.86
C LYS A 327 28.30 -18.63 -10.35
N VAL A 328 28.45 -17.56 -9.56
CA VAL A 328 29.36 -16.44 -9.87
C VAL A 328 30.82 -16.89 -9.89
N ALA A 329 31.22 -17.73 -8.93
CA ALA A 329 32.57 -18.29 -8.85
C ALA A 329 32.90 -19.18 -10.05
N GLN A 330 31.91 -19.95 -10.55
CA GLN A 330 32.07 -20.71 -11.79
C GLN A 330 32.36 -19.79 -12.98
N TRP A 331 31.63 -18.69 -13.13
CA TRP A 331 31.89 -17.71 -14.20
C TRP A 331 33.24 -17.02 -14.04
N GLN A 332 33.64 -16.72 -12.81
CA GLN A 332 34.97 -16.18 -12.52
C GLN A 332 36.06 -17.17 -12.94
N HIS A 333 35.96 -18.43 -12.55
CA HIS A 333 36.90 -19.47 -12.93
C HIS A 333 36.95 -19.67 -14.45
N ASP A 334 35.81 -19.67 -15.13
CA ASP A 334 35.76 -19.77 -16.59
C ASP A 334 36.38 -18.52 -17.26
N ALA A 335 36.14 -17.32 -16.73
CA ALA A 335 36.76 -16.09 -17.24
C ALA A 335 38.28 -16.14 -17.09
N GLU A 336 38.78 -16.60 -15.94
CA GLU A 336 40.20 -16.83 -15.70
C GLU A 336 40.81 -17.86 -16.65
N ARG A 337 40.06 -18.91 -17.01
CA ARG A 337 40.51 -19.96 -17.92
C ARG A 337 40.57 -19.49 -19.37
N PHE A 338 39.58 -18.74 -19.84
CA PHE A 338 39.49 -18.33 -21.25
C PHE A 338 40.20 -17.01 -21.56
N TYR A 339 40.45 -16.16 -20.56
CA TYR A 339 41.04 -14.83 -20.74
C TYR A 339 42.28 -14.65 -19.85
N PRO A 340 43.44 -15.22 -20.26
CA PRO A 340 44.70 -15.03 -19.54
C PRO A 340 45.06 -13.53 -19.52
N GLY A 341 45.12 -12.94 -18.33
CA GLY A 341 45.22 -11.49 -18.09
C GLY A 341 44.13 -10.96 -17.16
N PHE A 342 42.99 -11.66 -17.07
CA PHE A 342 41.89 -11.29 -16.16
C PHE A 342 42.31 -11.32 -14.68
N LYS A 343 43.11 -12.32 -14.27
CA LYS A 343 43.65 -12.43 -12.90
C LYS A 343 44.54 -11.24 -12.51
N GLU A 344 45.33 -10.72 -13.44
CA GLU A 344 46.30 -9.65 -13.15
C GLU A 344 45.60 -8.30 -12.94
N ALA A 345 44.51 -8.06 -13.67
CA ALA A 345 43.70 -6.85 -13.55
C ALA A 345 42.87 -6.83 -12.26
N HIS A 346 42.26 -7.96 -11.87
CA HIS A 346 41.32 -8.00 -10.73
C HIS A 346 41.89 -8.58 -9.42
N GLY A 347 42.96 -9.38 -9.47
CA GLY A 347 43.55 -10.03 -8.28
C GLY A 347 44.28 -9.09 -7.33
N LYS A 348 44.71 -7.91 -7.80
CA LYS A 348 45.37 -6.90 -6.96
C LYS A 348 44.42 -6.16 -6.02
N GLU A 349 43.13 -6.09 -6.35
CA GLU A 349 42.15 -5.31 -5.58
C GLU A 349 41.50 -6.09 -4.43
N THR A 350 41.32 -7.40 -4.59
CA THR A 350 40.66 -8.26 -3.58
C THR A 350 41.59 -8.66 -2.44
N THR A 351 42.90 -8.72 -2.67
CA THR A 351 43.89 -9.13 -1.65
C THR A 351 44.44 -7.97 -0.82
N GLY A 352 44.33 -6.72 -1.29
CA GLY A 352 44.71 -5.51 -0.55
C GLY A 352 43.72 -5.10 0.54
N ARG A 353 42.50 -5.65 0.54
CA ARG A 353 41.46 -5.40 1.54
C ARG A 353 41.41 -6.50 2.59
N LYS A 354 42.56 -6.92 3.10
CA LYS A 354 42.62 -7.60 4.41
C LYS A 354 42.22 -6.55 5.44
N GLU A 355 40.98 -6.65 5.89
CA GLU A 355 40.38 -5.82 6.93
C GLU A 355 41.42 -5.56 8.03
N LYS A 356 41.78 -4.28 8.21
CA LYS A 356 42.23 -3.85 9.53
C LYS A 356 41.04 -4.12 10.45
N GLU A 357 41.03 -5.28 11.08
CA GLU A 357 40.16 -5.55 12.21
C GLU A 357 40.20 -4.33 13.13
N PRO A 358 39.06 -3.70 13.45
CA PRO A 358 39.04 -2.65 14.43
C PRO A 358 39.48 -3.27 15.76
N LYS A 359 40.70 -2.93 16.21
CA LYS A 359 41.19 -3.28 17.54
C LYS A 359 40.09 -2.96 18.55
N PRO A 360 39.67 -3.89 19.41
CA PRO A 360 38.64 -3.63 20.40
C PRO A 360 39.10 -2.46 21.27
N LYS A 361 38.37 -1.33 21.19
CA LYS A 361 38.55 -0.23 22.12
C LYS A 361 38.23 -0.78 23.51
N LYS A 362 39.26 -0.85 24.34
CA LYS A 362 39.22 -1.19 25.77
C LYS A 362 38.11 -0.38 26.42
N ALA A 363 37.04 -1.05 26.86
CA ALA A 363 35.96 -0.41 27.58
C ALA A 363 36.49 0.26 28.86
N PRO A 364 36.00 1.47 29.21
CA PRO A 364 36.34 2.08 30.49
C PRO A 364 35.78 1.22 31.63
N ALA A 365 36.65 0.93 32.61
CA ALA A 365 36.29 0.24 33.83
C ALA A 365 35.22 1.04 34.58
N HIS A 366 34.05 0.43 34.77
CA HIS A 366 33.07 0.89 35.74
C HIS A 366 33.46 0.42 37.14
N PRO A 367 33.30 1.27 38.17
CA PRO A 367 33.64 0.92 39.55
C PRO A 367 32.61 -0.05 40.14
N GLU A 368 33.16 -1.15 40.66
CA GLU A 368 32.82 -1.80 41.93
C GLU A 368 31.51 -1.34 42.60
N ALA A 369 30.45 -2.13 42.39
CA ALA A 369 29.22 -2.06 43.18
C ALA A 369 29.18 -3.27 44.12
N GLU A 370 29.15 -2.97 45.41
CA GLU A 370 29.06 -3.91 46.53
C GLU A 370 27.88 -4.89 46.39
N GLU A 371 28.17 -6.18 46.57
CA GLU A 371 27.16 -7.23 46.79
C GLU A 371 26.58 -7.16 48.21
N PRO A 372 25.25 -7.18 48.38
CA PRO A 372 24.65 -7.66 49.62
C PRO A 372 24.40 -9.17 49.55
N LYS A 373 25.09 -9.88 50.44
CA LYS A 373 24.84 -11.28 50.83
C LYS A 373 23.35 -11.49 51.19
N GLY A 374 22.70 -12.48 50.60
CA GLY A 374 21.29 -12.77 50.95
C GLY A 374 20.74 -14.13 50.52
N LYS A 375 20.94 -15.13 51.39
CA LYS A 375 20.03 -16.27 51.68
C LYS A 375 19.76 -17.32 50.58
N LYS A 376 20.42 -18.47 50.79
CA LYS A 376 20.06 -19.81 50.33
C LYS A 376 18.59 -20.14 50.68
N SER A 377 17.82 -20.67 49.73
CA SER A 377 16.59 -21.42 50.03
C SER A 377 16.35 -22.54 49.01
N ALA A 378 16.41 -23.74 49.56
CA ALA A 378 15.80 -25.02 49.22
C ALA A 378 15.24 -25.27 47.79
N LYS A 379 15.87 -26.27 47.17
CA LYS A 379 15.44 -27.07 46.02
C LYS A 379 14.40 -28.13 46.47
N PRO A 380 13.30 -28.37 45.75
CA PRO A 380 12.61 -29.65 45.80
C PRO A 380 12.81 -30.47 44.51
N LYS A 381 13.07 -31.76 44.72
CA LYS A 381 13.21 -32.83 43.72
C LYS A 381 11.88 -33.06 42.95
N PRO A 382 11.90 -33.42 41.65
CA PRO A 382 10.74 -34.01 40.99
C PRO A 382 10.63 -35.50 41.36
N LYS A 383 9.44 -35.90 41.80
CA LYS A 383 9.03 -37.31 41.99
C LYS A 383 8.53 -37.91 40.67
N THR A 384 8.87 -39.17 40.54
CA THR A 384 8.51 -40.22 39.59
C THR A 384 7.02 -40.36 39.24
N ALA A 385 6.79 -40.92 38.06
CA ALA A 385 5.52 -41.28 37.39
C ALA A 385 4.54 -42.16 38.22
N PRO A 386 3.35 -42.48 37.67
CA PRO A 386 3.28 -43.72 36.89
C PRO A 386 2.35 -43.70 35.67
N ALA A 387 2.62 -44.67 34.81
CA ALA A 387 1.85 -45.08 33.64
C ALA A 387 0.49 -45.70 34.02
N THR A 388 -0.53 -45.49 33.17
CA THR A 388 -1.64 -46.41 32.98
C THR A 388 -2.09 -46.40 31.53
N ALA A 389 -2.01 -47.58 30.91
CA ALA A 389 -2.63 -47.95 29.66
C ALA A 389 -4.13 -48.26 29.84
N LYS A 390 -4.97 -47.93 28.84
CA LYS A 390 -5.93 -48.86 28.18
C LYS A 390 -6.93 -48.14 27.26
N ALA A 391 -7.30 -48.91 26.23
CA ALA A 391 -8.60 -48.99 25.55
C ALA A 391 -8.89 -48.10 24.31
N LYS A 392 -8.74 -48.76 23.14
CA LYS A 392 -9.64 -48.72 21.96
C LYS A 392 -11.13 -48.88 22.38
N PRO A 393 -12.10 -48.32 21.63
CA PRO A 393 -12.67 -48.96 20.41
C PRO A 393 -12.81 -47.96 19.24
N GLU A 394 -12.61 -48.31 17.98
CA GLU A 394 -13.41 -49.16 17.09
C GLU A 394 -14.80 -48.58 16.71
N THR A 395 -15.04 -48.54 15.40
CA THR A 395 -16.30 -48.28 14.65
C THR A 395 -16.68 -46.82 14.32
N ALA A 396 -16.61 -46.48 13.03
CA ALA A 396 -17.79 -46.27 12.17
C ALA A 396 -17.40 -45.50 10.90
N ALA A 397 -17.00 -46.25 9.86
CA ALA A 397 -16.99 -45.77 8.49
C ALA A 397 -18.44 -45.53 8.05
N LYS A 398 -18.78 -44.30 7.64
CA LYS A 398 -20.06 -44.01 6.98
C LYS A 398 -19.80 -43.64 5.53
N ALA A 399 -19.93 -44.64 4.67
CA ALA A 399 -20.17 -44.48 3.25
C ALA A 399 -21.47 -43.70 3.04
N LYS A 400 -21.45 -42.74 2.11
CA LYS A 400 -22.65 -42.22 1.46
C LYS A 400 -22.43 -42.33 -0.04
N SER A 401 -22.95 -43.41 -0.60
CA SER A 401 -23.33 -43.56 -2.00
C SER A 401 -24.86 -43.54 -2.08
N LYS A 402 -25.39 -42.65 -2.93
CA LYS A 402 -26.66 -42.71 -3.68
C LYS A 402 -26.97 -41.27 -4.13
N THR A 403 -27.58 -40.96 -5.26
CA THR A 403 -27.88 -41.59 -6.56
C THR A 403 -28.73 -40.53 -7.28
N ALA A 404 -28.55 -40.43 -8.60
CA ALA A 404 -29.38 -39.74 -9.59
C ALA A 404 -30.82 -39.35 -9.19
N ARG A 405 -31.21 -38.13 -9.59
CA ARG A 405 -32.22 -37.96 -10.63
C ARG A 405 -31.94 -36.72 -11.46
#